data_AF-A0A7S4CNH2-F1
#
_entry.id   AF-A0A7S4CNH2-F1
#
_cell.length_a   1.000
_cell.length_b   1.000
_cell.length_c   1.000
_cell.angle_alpha   90.00
_cell.angle_beta   90.00
_cell.angle_gamma   90.00
#
_symmetry.space_group_name_H-M   'P 1'
#
loop_
_entity.id
_entity.type
_entity.pdbx_description
1 polymer ?
#
loop_
_entity_poly.entity_id
_entity_poly.type
_entity_poly.pdbx_seq_one_letter_code
_entity_poly.pdbx_strand_id
1 'polypeptide(L)'
;SDFAGHDKRSYNSLYAFAKVYYPVCLALYSTPLPGHSEAYYNNTCILPRSLPLVYGFANGCVPGDPSLLHVEMHGNTIYAYNTSAVFFSCGSVHYGLQEWQALGYDSGTEVREGPPSTGQIVDW
;
A
#
# COMPACT_ATOMS: atom_id res chain seq x y z
N SER A 1 9.92 -8.95 14.16
CA SER A 1 11.03 -9.82 13.74
C SER A 1 10.74 -10.21 12.30
N ASP A 2 11.46 -9.78 11.27
CA ASP A 2 12.85 -9.31 11.15
C ASP A 2 12.95 -7.97 10.36
N PHE A 3 13.95 -7.14 10.70
CA PHE A 3 14.19 -5.79 10.16
C PHE A 3 15.64 -5.63 9.63
N ALA A 4 16.07 -6.53 8.75
CA ALA A 4 17.10 -6.33 7.71
C ALA A 4 17.11 -7.51 6.70
N GLY A 5 15.91 -8.04 6.41
CA GLY A 5 15.67 -9.26 5.63
C GLY A 5 14.21 -9.65 5.84
N HIS A 6 13.29 -8.88 5.24
CA HIS A 6 12.10 -8.47 5.97
C HIS A 6 10.89 -9.42 5.87
N ASP A 7 10.35 -9.78 7.04
CA ASP A 7 9.07 -10.50 7.26
C ASP A 7 8.05 -9.63 8.01
N LYS A 8 8.01 -8.34 7.70
CA LYS A 8 7.07 -7.42 8.37
C LYS A 8 5.65 -7.81 8.01
N ARG A 9 4.82 -8.04 9.01
CA ARG A 9 3.38 -8.29 8.82
C ARG A 9 2.58 -7.24 9.59
N SER A 10 1.73 -6.52 8.87
CA SER A 10 0.82 -5.51 9.41
C SER A 10 -0.63 -5.95 9.21
N TYR A 11 -1.37 -6.02 10.31
CA TYR A 11 -2.78 -6.39 10.31
C TYR A 11 -3.58 -5.32 11.06
N ASN A 12 -4.75 -4.95 10.53
CA ASN A 12 -5.71 -4.07 11.19
C ASN A 12 -5.09 -2.77 11.73
N SER A 13 -4.03 -2.27 11.09
CA SER A 13 -3.30 -1.10 11.56
C SER A 13 -3.84 0.16 10.88
N LEU A 14 -3.85 1.28 11.63
CA LEU A 14 -4.18 2.59 11.10
C LEU A 14 -2.91 3.36 10.72
N TYR A 15 -2.78 3.69 9.45
CA TYR A 15 -1.74 4.54 8.86
C TYR A 15 -2.31 5.92 8.55
N ALA A 16 -2.35 6.80 9.55
CA ALA A 16 -2.82 8.17 9.36
C ALA A 16 -1.68 9.08 8.90
N PHE A 17 -1.76 9.60 7.67
CA PHE A 17 -0.77 10.51 7.09
C PHE A 17 0.66 9.97 7.10
N ALA A 18 0.81 8.64 7.07
CA ALA A 18 2.09 7.98 7.16
C ALA A 18 2.99 8.38 5.99
N LYS A 19 4.27 8.65 6.32
CA LYS A 19 5.35 8.89 5.36
C LYS A 19 6.57 8.10 5.82
N VAL A 20 6.45 6.77 5.82
CA VAL A 20 7.42 5.91 6.52
C VAL A 20 8.82 6.04 5.91
N TYR A 21 8.93 6.34 4.61
CA TYR A 21 10.20 6.67 3.94
C TYR A 21 10.04 7.66 2.77
N TYR A 22 8.84 7.72 2.20
CA TYR A 22 8.48 8.52 1.03
C TYR A 22 7.05 9.02 1.19
N PRO A 23 6.57 9.91 0.31
CA PRO A 23 5.18 10.37 0.31
C PRO A 23 4.18 9.27 -0.14
N VAL A 24 4.19 8.12 0.51
CA VAL A 24 3.32 6.98 0.22
C VAL A 24 2.83 6.37 1.52
N CYS A 25 1.69 5.68 1.46
CA CYS A 25 1.09 5.10 2.64
C CYS A 25 1.77 3.80 3.08
N LEU A 26 2.00 2.90 2.11
CA LEU A 26 2.78 1.68 2.30
C LEU A 26 3.89 1.65 1.24
N ALA A 27 5.13 1.44 1.69
CA ALA A 27 6.30 1.59 0.84
C ALA A 27 7.24 0.41 1.03
N LEU A 28 7.74 -0.11 -0.09
CA LEU A 28 8.79 -1.11 -0.11
C LEU A 28 9.83 -0.71 -1.15
N TYR A 29 10.91 -0.11 -0.65
CA TYR A 29 12.00 0.37 -1.49
C TYR A 29 13.21 -0.56 -1.47
N SER A 30 13.30 -1.47 -0.49
CA SER A 30 14.33 -2.52 -0.45
C SER A 30 13.71 -3.87 -0.76
N THR A 31 14.34 -4.62 -1.66
CA THR A 31 14.01 -6.03 -1.88
C THR A 31 14.34 -6.81 -0.60
N PRO A 32 13.40 -7.58 -0.02
CA PRO A 32 13.73 -8.44 1.12
C PRO A 32 14.76 -9.50 0.73
N LEU A 33 15.46 -10.07 1.71
CA LEU A 33 16.39 -11.17 1.47
C LEU A 33 15.63 -12.40 0.92
N PRO A 34 16.31 -13.30 0.17
CA PRO A 34 15.68 -14.52 -0.32
C PRO A 34 15.00 -15.31 0.81
N GLY A 35 13.75 -15.70 0.59
CA GLY A 35 12.94 -16.43 1.59
C GLY A 35 12.10 -15.57 2.52
N HIS A 36 12.20 -14.24 2.42
CA HIS A 36 11.44 -13.30 3.23
C HIS A 36 10.39 -12.55 2.41
N SER A 37 9.23 -12.27 3.02
CA SER A 37 8.19 -11.43 2.40
C SER A 37 7.50 -10.55 3.43
N GLU A 38 7.11 -9.35 3.01
CA GLU A 38 6.25 -8.50 3.85
C GLU A 38 4.77 -8.79 3.58
N ALA A 39 3.90 -8.39 4.49
CA ALA A 39 2.49 -8.31 4.16
C ALA A 39 1.70 -7.25 4.93
N TYR A 40 0.64 -6.79 4.28
CA TYR A 40 -0.24 -5.75 4.75
C TYR A 40 -1.69 -6.15 4.49
N TYR A 41 -2.37 -6.52 5.57
CA TYR A 41 -3.73 -7.04 5.56
C TYR A 41 -4.71 -6.18 6.34
N ASN A 42 -5.86 -5.87 5.75
CA ASN A 42 -6.95 -5.17 6.43
C ASN A 42 -6.54 -3.88 7.13
N ASN A 43 -5.49 -3.21 6.63
CA ASN A 43 -5.04 -1.96 7.22
C ASN A 43 -5.86 -0.80 6.70
N THR A 44 -6.00 0.23 7.51
CA THR A 44 -6.59 1.49 7.10
C THR A 44 -5.49 2.49 6.81
N CYS A 45 -5.55 3.13 5.65
CA CYS A 45 -4.65 4.17 5.22
C CYS A 45 -5.41 5.49 5.05
N ILE A 46 -4.91 6.60 5.59
CA ILE A 46 -5.46 7.93 5.34
C ILE A 46 -4.39 8.77 4.65
N LEU A 47 -4.61 9.08 3.37
CA LEU A 47 -3.70 9.92 2.60
C LEU A 47 -3.83 11.39 2.98
N PRO A 48 -2.71 12.13 3.09
CA PRO A 48 -2.77 13.58 3.16
C PRO A 48 -3.20 14.17 1.81
N ARG A 49 -3.79 15.37 1.84
CA ARG A 49 -4.35 16.05 0.64
C ARG A 49 -3.41 16.16 -0.55
N SER A 50 -2.11 16.26 -0.30
CA SER A 50 -1.10 16.53 -1.33
C SER A 50 -0.50 15.28 -1.97
N LEU A 51 -0.85 14.07 -1.50
CA LEU A 51 -0.17 12.85 -1.94
C LEU A 51 -1.10 11.94 -2.76
N PRO A 52 -0.78 11.72 -4.04
CA PRO A 52 -1.54 10.83 -4.92
C PRO A 52 -1.09 9.35 -4.87
N LEU A 53 0.11 9.07 -4.38
CA LEU A 53 0.69 7.72 -4.40
C LEU A 53 0.36 6.94 -3.13
N VAL A 54 -0.22 5.74 -3.29
CA VAL A 54 -0.57 4.87 -2.15
C VAL A 54 0.54 3.88 -1.86
N TYR A 55 0.89 3.06 -2.85
CA TYR A 55 1.87 1.98 -2.76
C TYR A 55 3.03 2.23 -3.73
N GLY A 56 4.26 2.16 -3.23
CA GLY A 56 5.47 2.32 -4.05
C GLY A 56 6.44 1.16 -3.90
N PHE A 57 6.67 0.44 -5.01
CA PHE A 57 7.58 -0.71 -5.10
C PHE A 57 8.67 -0.46 -6.16
N ALA A 58 9.79 0.13 -5.77
CA ALA A 58 10.85 0.47 -6.72
C ALA A 58 11.73 -0.73 -7.14
N ASN A 59 12.07 -1.59 -6.18
CA ASN A 59 13.05 -2.68 -6.38
C ASN A 59 12.46 -4.10 -6.21
N GLY A 60 11.18 -4.19 -5.86
CA GLY A 60 10.49 -5.45 -5.57
C GLY A 60 9.33 -5.75 -6.50
N CYS A 61 9.19 -5.04 -7.62
CA CYS A 61 8.05 -5.21 -8.52
C CYS A 61 8.50 -5.16 -9.97
N VAL A 62 8.02 -6.11 -10.78
CA VAL A 62 8.21 -6.16 -12.23
C VAL A 62 6.85 -5.88 -12.88
N PRO A 63 6.70 -4.81 -13.68
CA PRO A 63 5.42 -4.47 -14.30
C PRO A 63 4.79 -5.65 -15.04
N GLY A 64 3.52 -5.92 -14.75
CA GLY A 64 2.76 -7.05 -15.28
C GLY A 64 3.05 -8.43 -14.68
N ASP A 65 3.98 -8.58 -13.74
CA ASP A 65 4.28 -9.86 -13.07
C ASP A 65 4.17 -9.77 -11.54
N PRO A 66 3.00 -10.09 -10.96
CA PRO A 66 2.79 -10.08 -9.52
C PRO A 66 3.55 -11.18 -8.79
N SER A 67 4.01 -12.24 -9.47
CA SER A 67 4.64 -13.39 -8.82
C SER A 67 6.03 -13.05 -8.24
N LEU A 68 6.62 -11.97 -8.74
CA LEU A 68 7.92 -11.44 -8.30
C LEU A 68 7.77 -10.40 -7.19
N LEU A 69 6.54 -10.03 -6.82
CA LEU A 69 6.29 -9.11 -5.73
C LEU A 69 6.48 -9.82 -4.39
N HIS A 70 7.51 -9.42 -3.63
CA HIS A 70 7.80 -9.99 -2.32
C HIS A 70 6.95 -9.37 -1.18
N VAL A 71 5.77 -8.87 -1.52
CA VAL A 71 4.80 -8.37 -0.55
C VAL A 71 3.41 -8.84 -0.89
N GLU A 72 2.70 -9.28 0.14
CA GLU A 72 1.30 -9.65 0.03
C GLU A 72 0.44 -8.49 0.53
N MET A 73 -0.52 -8.08 -0.29
CA MET A 73 -1.48 -7.03 0.06
C MET A 73 -2.89 -7.53 -0.16
N HIS A 74 -3.73 -7.38 0.85
CA HIS A 74 -5.12 -7.77 0.72
C HIS A 74 -6.03 -7.03 1.70
N GLY A 75 -7.17 -6.57 1.18
CA GLY A 75 -8.28 -6.05 1.98
C GLY A 75 -8.01 -4.72 2.67
N ASN A 76 -7.07 -3.90 2.20
CA ASN A 76 -6.78 -2.62 2.85
C ASN A 76 -7.84 -1.56 2.47
N THR A 77 -8.13 -0.61 3.35
CA THR A 77 -9.01 0.53 3.05
C THR A 77 -8.18 1.81 2.96
N ILE A 78 -8.25 2.51 1.83
CA ILE A 78 -7.50 3.74 1.59
C ILE A 78 -8.48 4.91 1.53
N TYR A 79 -8.33 5.88 2.41
CA TYR A 79 -9.08 7.13 2.38
C TYR A 79 -8.25 8.21 1.69
N ALA A 80 -8.81 8.82 0.65
CA ALA A 80 -8.15 9.83 -0.17
C ALA A 80 -9.07 11.02 -0.45
N TYR A 81 -8.52 12.23 -0.43
CA TYR A 81 -9.29 13.45 -0.73
C TYR A 81 -9.69 13.59 -2.21
N ASN A 82 -8.96 12.92 -3.11
CA ASN A 82 -9.27 12.84 -4.52
C ASN A 82 -8.89 11.45 -5.00
N THR A 83 -9.87 10.57 -5.14
CA THR A 83 -9.66 9.16 -5.51
C THR A 83 -9.18 9.01 -6.96
N SER A 84 -9.52 9.95 -7.85
CA SER A 84 -9.04 9.94 -9.24
C SER A 84 -7.55 10.26 -9.37
N ALA A 85 -6.95 10.89 -8.36
CA ALA A 85 -5.51 11.13 -8.31
C ALA A 85 -4.75 9.93 -7.74
N VAL A 86 -5.43 8.93 -7.20
CA VAL A 86 -4.80 7.78 -6.53
C VAL A 86 -4.21 6.82 -7.56
N PHE A 87 -2.94 6.46 -7.37
CA PHE A 87 -2.27 5.43 -8.17
C PHE A 87 -1.32 4.54 -7.35
N PHE A 88 -0.96 3.41 -7.95
CA PHE A 88 -0.11 2.36 -7.40
C PHE A 88 1.13 2.21 -8.29
N SER A 89 2.32 2.19 -7.70
CA SER A 89 3.58 2.22 -8.45
C SER A 89 4.36 0.91 -8.37
N CYS A 90 4.75 0.41 -9.53
CA CYS A 90 5.64 -0.73 -9.73
C CYS A 90 6.81 -0.29 -10.62
N GLY A 91 7.97 -0.05 -10.04
CA GLY A 91 9.06 0.64 -10.73
C GLY A 91 8.61 2.03 -11.23
N SER A 92 8.74 2.26 -12.54
CA SER A 92 8.32 3.49 -13.22
C SER A 92 6.89 3.47 -13.75
N VAL A 93 6.16 2.37 -13.58
CA VAL A 93 4.79 2.21 -14.08
C VAL A 93 3.78 2.53 -12.98
N HIS A 94 2.70 3.20 -13.36
CA HIS A 94 1.61 3.56 -12.46
C HIS A 94 0.31 2.92 -12.94
N TYR A 95 -0.41 2.34 -11.99
CA TYR A 95 -1.67 1.65 -12.23
C TYR A 95 -2.79 2.31 -11.43
N GLY A 96 -4.00 2.27 -11.96
CA GLY A 96 -5.22 2.48 -11.16
C GLY A 96 -5.54 1.25 -10.32
N LEU A 97 -6.42 1.38 -9.31
CA LEU A 97 -6.76 0.26 -8.41
C LEU A 97 -7.29 -0.96 -9.17
N GLN A 98 -8.21 -0.78 -10.10
CA GLN A 98 -8.82 -1.89 -10.84
C GLN A 98 -7.79 -2.67 -11.65
N GLU A 99 -6.86 -1.96 -12.29
CA GLU A 99 -5.78 -2.60 -13.06
C GLU A 99 -4.78 -3.30 -12.15
N TRP A 100 -4.41 -2.67 -11.03
CA TRP A 100 -3.54 -3.24 -10.00
C TRP A 100 -4.09 -4.57 -9.46
N GLN A 101 -5.40 -4.61 -9.18
CA GLN A 101 -6.09 -5.80 -8.71
C GLN A 101 -6.28 -6.86 -9.80
N ALA A 102 -6.60 -6.44 -11.04
CA ALA A 102 -6.73 -7.37 -12.17
C ALA A 102 -5.42 -8.09 -12.49
N LEU A 103 -4.28 -7.43 -12.27
CA LEU A 103 -2.96 -8.04 -12.37
C LEU A 103 -2.59 -8.93 -11.19
N GLY A 104 -3.39 -8.95 -10.11
CA GLY A 104 -3.18 -9.84 -8.97
C GLY A 104 -2.20 -9.33 -7.90
N TYR A 105 -1.80 -8.05 -7.94
CA TYR A 105 -0.89 -7.49 -6.94
C TYR A 105 -1.53 -7.22 -5.58
N ASP A 106 -2.84 -7.04 -5.58
CA ASP A 106 -3.65 -6.80 -4.39
C ASP A 106 -5.03 -7.38 -4.64
N SER A 107 -5.63 -7.99 -3.63
CA SER A 107 -7.03 -8.39 -3.68
C SER A 107 -7.85 -7.69 -2.60
N GLY A 108 -9.03 -7.18 -2.96
CA GLY A 108 -10.00 -6.66 -1.99
C GLY A 108 -9.69 -5.30 -1.38
N THR A 109 -8.53 -4.69 -1.65
CA THR A 109 -8.30 -3.29 -1.27
C THR A 109 -9.32 -2.35 -1.93
N GLU A 110 -9.74 -1.32 -1.21
CA GLU A 110 -10.65 -0.30 -1.71
C GLU A 110 -10.11 1.12 -1.47
N VAL A 111 -10.52 2.05 -2.34
CA VAL A 111 -10.23 3.48 -2.20
C VAL A 111 -11.54 4.22 -1.96
N ARG A 112 -11.63 4.92 -0.84
CA ARG A 112 -12.78 5.73 -0.42
C ARG A 112 -12.46 7.21 -0.51
N GLU A 113 -13.45 7.98 -0.96
CA GLU A 113 -13.34 9.42 -1.06
C GLU A 113 -13.54 10.11 0.30
N GLY A 114 -12.72 11.12 0.55
CA GLY A 114 -12.69 11.89 1.79
C GLY A 114 -11.93 11.18 2.92
N PRO A 115 -11.45 11.92 3.94
CA PRO A 115 -10.93 11.30 5.14
C PRO A 115 -12.09 10.72 5.99
N PRO A 116 -11.84 9.69 6.80
CA PRO A 116 -12.81 9.26 7.80
C PRO A 116 -13.04 10.38 8.83
N SER A 117 -14.19 10.36 9.50
CA SER A 117 -14.48 11.34 10.55
C SER A 117 -13.52 11.18 11.74
N THR A 118 -13.30 12.25 12.51
CA THR A 118 -12.47 12.17 13.72
C THR A 118 -13.02 11.14 14.71
N GLY A 119 -14.34 11.03 14.86
CA GLY A 119 -14.96 10.02 15.73
C GLY A 119 -14.61 8.59 15.28
N GLN A 120 -14.76 8.33 13.98
CA GLN A 120 -14.41 7.04 13.39
C GLN A 120 -12.92 6.70 13.56
N ILE A 121 -12.01 7.68 13.49
CA ILE A 121 -10.58 7.46 13.74
C ILE A 121 -10.31 7.09 15.20
N VAL A 122 -11.04 7.67 16.15
CA VAL A 122 -10.89 7.37 17.59
C VAL A 122 -11.49 6.01 17.95
N ASP A 123 -12.52 5.58 17.23
CA ASP A 123 -13.21 4.30 17.47
C ASP A 123 -12.40 3.07 16.97
N TRP A 124 -11.39 3.28 16.13
CA TRP A 124 -10.50 2.23 15.60
C TRP A 124 -9.28 2.00 16.49
#